data_AF-A0A1B1ZUN9-F1
#
_entry.id   AF-A0A1B1ZUN9-F1
#
_cell.length_a   1.000
_cell.length_b   1.000
_cell.length_c   1.000
_cell.angle_alpha   90.00
_cell.angle_beta   90.00
_cell.angle_gamma   90.00
#
_symmetry.space_group_name_H-M   'P 1'
#
loop_
_entity.id
_entity.type
_entity.pdbx_description
1 polymer ?
#
loop_
_entity_poly.entity_id
_entity_poly.type
_entity_poly.pdbx_seq_one_letter_code
_entity_poly.pdbx_strand_id
1 'polypeptide(L)'
;MPTQQTVPTMSPQDYTKWAYEYWYGKVFANDLADQIDEHTFLVVDTCDTATPAVGSADSMMYAALGARGCLTNGGARDTDETLASKHLPVWSRWIVQPMYQGRVEWGGHGMTVEIGGQPVRPDDLVVADGDGAVVVPVAYVDDVLTYAIQESEKDKAARAVLFDRLGIERDDSVRPVFDVAPHPYAKSAEEITAILDRRR
;
A
#
# COMPACT_ATOMS: atom_id res chain seq x y z
N MET A 1 -13.07 -5.93 12.08
CA MET A 1 -13.61 -7.30 12.31
C MET A 1 -15.02 -7.41 11.75
N PRO A 2 -15.41 -8.50 11.05
CA PRO A 2 -16.79 -8.72 10.63
C PRO A 2 -17.75 -8.71 11.82
N THR A 3 -18.89 -8.03 11.68
CA THR A 3 -19.90 -7.96 12.74
C THR A 3 -20.74 -9.24 12.80
N GLN A 4 -21.21 -9.57 14.00
CA GLN A 4 -22.31 -10.54 14.20
C GLN A 4 -23.65 -9.84 14.47
N GLN A 5 -23.68 -8.50 14.47
CA GLN A 5 -24.86 -7.69 14.73
C GLN A 5 -25.62 -7.41 13.44
N THR A 6 -26.95 -7.42 13.51
CA THR A 6 -27.81 -7.01 12.40
C THR A 6 -28.24 -5.56 12.57
N VAL A 7 -28.45 -4.86 11.45
CA VAL A 7 -29.06 -3.53 11.47
C VAL A 7 -30.54 -3.70 11.84
N PRO A 8 -31.03 -3.10 12.93
CA PRO A 8 -32.44 -3.25 13.30
C PRO A 8 -33.37 -2.56 12.30
N THR A 9 -34.61 -3.04 12.19
CA THR A 9 -35.64 -2.36 11.39
C THR A 9 -36.10 -1.10 12.09
N MET A 10 -36.00 0.06 11.42
CA MET A 10 -36.37 1.36 11.99
C MET A 10 -36.69 2.39 10.90
N SER A 11 -37.20 3.57 11.31
CA SER A 11 -37.41 4.71 10.40
C SER A 11 -36.07 5.29 9.92
N PRO A 12 -36.02 6.03 8.79
CA PRO A 12 -34.79 6.70 8.34
C PRO A 12 -34.19 7.68 9.37
N GLN A 13 -35.03 8.39 10.12
CA GLN A 13 -34.58 9.31 11.16
C GLN A 13 -33.97 8.56 12.34
N ASP A 14 -34.61 7.48 12.78
CA ASP A 14 -34.09 6.61 13.84
C ASP A 14 -32.81 5.90 13.39
N TYR A 15 -32.70 5.54 12.10
CA TYR A 15 -31.48 4.98 11.52
C TYR A 15 -30.31 5.96 11.62
N THR A 16 -30.54 7.23 11.30
CA THR A 16 -29.50 8.25 11.43
C THR A 16 -29.03 8.32 12.88
N LYS A 17 -29.95 8.42 13.84
CA LYS A 17 -29.61 8.45 15.26
C LYS A 17 -28.83 7.20 15.69
N TRP A 18 -29.32 6.01 15.31
CA TRP A 18 -28.67 4.74 15.61
C TRP A 18 -27.26 4.65 15.00
N ALA A 19 -27.09 5.05 13.74
CA ALA A 19 -25.80 4.99 13.06
C ALA A 19 -24.74 5.85 13.77
N TYR A 20 -25.08 7.07 14.19
CA TYR A 20 -24.13 7.97 14.86
C TYR A 20 -23.94 7.66 16.35
N GLU A 21 -25.02 7.52 17.12
CA GLU A 21 -24.92 7.34 18.57
C GLU A 21 -24.52 5.93 18.99
N TYR A 22 -24.90 4.91 18.21
CA TYR A 22 -24.59 3.52 18.52
C TYR A 22 -23.46 2.98 17.65
N TRP A 23 -23.59 2.99 16.32
CA TRP A 23 -22.57 2.36 15.49
C TRP A 23 -21.25 3.10 15.55
N TYR A 24 -21.19 4.36 15.11
CA TYR A 24 -19.96 5.16 15.16
C TYR A 24 -19.54 5.48 16.60
N GLY A 25 -20.50 5.82 17.48
CA GLY A 25 -20.21 6.23 18.84
C GLY A 25 -19.82 5.11 19.82
N LYS A 26 -20.08 3.83 19.49
CA LYS A 26 -19.79 2.71 20.39
C LYS A 26 -19.14 1.52 19.69
N VAL A 27 -19.73 1.03 18.61
CA VAL A 27 -19.27 -0.20 17.92
C VAL A 27 -18.01 0.03 17.07
N PHE A 28 -17.91 1.22 16.48
CA PHE A 28 -16.82 1.64 15.62
C PHE A 28 -16.05 2.84 16.21
N ALA A 29 -16.26 3.12 17.50
CA ALA A 29 -15.54 4.16 18.20
C ALA A 29 -14.06 3.79 18.29
N ASN A 30 -13.18 4.69 17.86
CA ASN A 30 -11.75 4.45 17.78
C ASN A 30 -10.96 5.76 17.94
N ASP A 31 -9.68 5.61 18.20
CA ASP A 31 -8.65 6.64 18.37
C ASP A 31 -7.59 6.57 17.26
N LEU A 32 -7.91 5.94 16.12
CA LEU A 32 -6.93 5.72 15.04
C LEU A 32 -6.30 7.01 14.54
N ALA A 33 -7.08 8.09 14.45
CA ALA A 33 -6.58 9.39 14.02
C ALA A 33 -5.47 9.94 14.94
N ASP A 34 -5.52 9.64 16.24
CA ASP A 34 -4.51 10.10 17.20
C ASP A 34 -3.19 9.32 17.06
N GLN A 35 -3.17 8.24 16.28
CA GLN A 35 -2.01 7.38 16.05
C GLN A 35 -1.30 7.68 14.71
N ILE A 36 -1.82 8.62 13.91
CA ILE A 36 -1.29 8.90 12.57
C ILE A 36 -0.33 10.09 12.62
N ASP A 37 0.84 9.92 12.01
CA ASP A 37 1.86 10.94 11.81
C ASP A 37 2.48 10.88 10.40
N GLU A 38 3.53 11.69 10.19
CA GLU A 38 4.24 11.80 8.91
C GLU A 38 5.06 10.55 8.50
N HIS A 39 5.15 9.55 9.38
CA HIS A 39 5.83 8.27 9.13
C HIS A 39 4.84 7.11 8.96
N THR A 40 3.55 7.38 9.15
CA THR A 40 2.52 6.33 9.17
C THR A 40 2.18 5.86 7.75
N PHE A 41 2.24 4.55 7.55
CA PHE A 41 1.61 3.86 6.42
C PHE A 41 0.54 2.92 6.97
N LEU A 42 -0.74 3.15 6.65
CA LEU A 42 -1.83 2.35 7.21
C LEU A 42 -1.88 0.98 6.54
N VAL A 43 -2.02 -0.06 7.36
CA VAL A 43 -2.30 -1.42 6.90
C VAL A 43 -3.57 -1.90 7.59
N VAL A 44 -4.65 -2.01 6.81
CA VAL A 44 -6.01 -2.21 7.34
C VAL A 44 -6.56 -3.55 6.89
N ASP A 45 -6.84 -4.41 7.84
CA ASP A 45 -7.46 -5.72 7.61
C ASP A 45 -8.96 -5.68 7.92
N THR A 46 -9.75 -6.05 6.91
CA THR A 46 -11.22 -6.17 6.99
C THR A 46 -11.68 -7.63 6.98
N CYS A 47 -10.77 -8.52 7.38
CA CYS A 47 -10.87 -9.98 7.32
C CYS A 47 -11.16 -10.49 5.91
N ASP A 48 -10.45 -9.92 4.93
CA ASP A 48 -10.56 -10.27 3.51
C ASP A 48 -12.02 -10.20 2.98
N THR A 49 -12.75 -9.17 3.39
CA THR A 49 -14.14 -8.95 2.96
C THR A 49 -14.29 -7.74 2.05
N ALA A 50 -15.28 -7.77 1.15
CA ALA A 50 -15.63 -6.64 0.29
C ALA A 50 -16.39 -5.53 1.06
N THR A 51 -15.84 -5.11 2.20
CA THR A 51 -16.34 -4.04 3.07
C THR A 51 -15.38 -2.85 2.97
N PRO A 52 -15.86 -1.59 3.01
CA PRO A 52 -14.95 -0.44 2.99
C PRO A 52 -13.96 -0.50 4.17
N ALA A 53 -12.70 -0.24 3.88
CA ALA A 53 -11.64 0.08 4.86
C ALA A 53 -11.32 1.58 4.85
N VAL A 54 -11.50 2.24 3.71
CA VAL A 54 -11.20 3.65 3.50
C VAL A 54 -12.15 4.24 2.45
N GLY A 55 -12.60 5.47 2.70
CA GLY A 55 -13.35 6.28 1.75
C GLY A 55 -12.82 7.71 1.66
N SER A 56 -13.62 8.61 1.06
CA SER A 56 -13.18 9.97 0.79
C SER A 56 -12.77 10.76 2.03
N ALA A 57 -13.68 10.89 3.00
CA ALA A 57 -13.41 11.61 4.24
C ALA A 57 -12.24 11.01 5.04
N ASP A 58 -12.18 9.68 5.12
CA ASP A 58 -11.15 8.96 5.88
C ASP A 58 -9.76 9.20 5.28
N SER A 59 -9.61 9.00 3.97
CA SER A 59 -8.32 9.20 3.27
C SER A 59 -7.85 10.65 3.30
N MET A 60 -8.76 11.63 3.21
CA MET A 60 -8.42 13.05 3.37
C MET A 60 -7.97 13.39 4.79
N MET A 61 -8.62 12.83 5.80
CA MET A 61 -8.21 12.99 7.20
C MET A 61 -6.82 12.40 7.41
N TYR A 62 -6.59 11.17 6.97
CA TYR A 62 -5.31 10.48 7.12
C TYR A 62 -4.17 11.23 6.40
N ALA A 63 -4.44 11.73 5.18
CA ALA A 63 -3.49 12.58 4.47
C ALA A 63 -3.17 13.87 5.23
N ALA A 64 -4.18 14.54 5.78
CA ALA A 64 -4.01 15.76 6.55
C ALA A 64 -3.21 15.55 7.85
N LEU A 65 -3.27 14.33 8.42
CA LEU A 65 -2.48 13.91 9.58
C LEU A 65 -1.05 13.45 9.22
N GLY A 66 -0.73 13.31 7.93
CA GLY A 66 0.62 13.00 7.45
C GLY A 66 0.82 11.57 6.93
N ALA A 67 -0.23 10.74 6.90
CA ALA A 67 -0.12 9.38 6.40
C ALA A 67 0.45 9.32 4.97
N ARG A 68 1.26 8.30 4.70
CA ARG A 68 1.96 8.08 3.42
C ARG A 68 1.23 7.18 2.45
N GLY A 69 0.33 6.34 2.95
CA GLY A 69 -0.48 5.44 2.15
C GLY A 69 -1.41 4.59 3.00
N CYS A 70 -2.30 3.85 2.33
CA CYS A 70 -3.15 2.83 2.95
C CYS A 70 -3.15 1.56 2.10
N LEU A 71 -2.76 0.44 2.68
CA LEU A 71 -2.87 -0.89 2.10
C LEU A 71 -3.98 -1.66 2.82
N THR A 72 -4.89 -2.26 2.08
CA THR A 72 -5.99 -3.03 2.66
C THR A 72 -6.31 -4.27 1.85
N ASN A 73 -6.62 -5.37 2.56
CA ASN A 73 -7.27 -6.53 1.96
C ASN A 73 -8.79 -6.31 1.79
N GLY A 74 -9.32 -5.15 2.17
CA GLY A 74 -10.72 -4.77 2.04
C GLY A 74 -11.03 -3.95 0.81
N GLY A 75 -12.14 -3.22 0.90
CA GLY A 75 -12.64 -2.33 -0.14
C GLY A 75 -12.21 -0.87 0.03
N ALA A 76 -11.97 -0.16 -1.07
CA ALA A 76 -11.94 1.29 -1.12
C ALA A 76 -13.24 1.83 -1.75
N ARG A 77 -13.75 2.96 -1.23
CA ARG A 77 -14.90 3.68 -1.79
C ARG A 77 -14.53 5.08 -2.26
N ASP A 78 -15.40 5.68 -3.06
CA ASP A 78 -15.24 7.06 -3.56
C ASP A 78 -13.94 7.24 -4.38
N THR A 79 -13.65 6.24 -5.21
CA THR A 79 -12.38 6.13 -5.95
C THR A 79 -12.24 7.15 -7.08
N ASP A 80 -13.37 7.64 -7.59
CA ASP A 80 -13.46 8.72 -8.58
C ASP A 80 -13.17 10.11 -7.97
N GLU A 81 -13.54 10.32 -6.70
CA GLU A 81 -13.32 11.58 -5.98
C GLU A 81 -11.93 11.64 -5.33
N THR A 82 -11.53 10.61 -4.56
CA THR A 82 -10.42 10.75 -3.58
C THR A 82 -9.15 10.02 -3.94
N LEU A 83 -9.25 8.88 -4.64
CA LEU A 83 -8.06 8.21 -5.18
C LEU A 83 -7.51 8.94 -6.42
N ALA A 84 -8.37 9.64 -7.16
CA ALA A 84 -7.97 10.45 -8.30
C ALA A 84 -7.31 11.80 -7.92
N SER A 85 -7.56 12.33 -6.71
CA SER A 85 -7.19 13.70 -6.28
C SER A 85 -5.89 13.83 -5.46
N LYS A 86 -5.12 12.74 -5.31
CA LYS A 86 -3.67 12.69 -4.95
C LYS A 86 -3.24 12.88 -3.48
N HIS A 87 -4.11 12.91 -2.50
CA HIS A 87 -3.65 13.18 -1.12
C HIS A 87 -3.17 11.95 -0.34
N LEU A 88 -3.70 10.76 -0.58
CA LEU A 88 -3.21 9.50 0.00
C LEU A 88 -3.28 8.35 -1.03
N PRO A 89 -2.16 7.74 -1.41
CA PRO A 89 -2.15 6.52 -2.21
C PRO A 89 -2.86 5.36 -1.47
N VAL A 90 -3.73 4.63 -2.16
CA VAL A 90 -4.46 3.48 -1.58
C VAL A 90 -4.35 2.26 -2.47
N TRP A 91 -3.97 1.14 -1.86
CA TRP A 91 -3.97 -0.19 -2.46
C TRP A 91 -5.06 -1.02 -1.79
N SER A 92 -6.05 -1.47 -2.57
CA SER A 92 -7.20 -2.21 -2.06
C SER A 92 -7.51 -3.42 -2.94
N ARG A 93 -8.12 -4.45 -2.35
CA ARG A 93 -8.53 -5.65 -3.08
C ARG A 93 -9.81 -5.43 -3.88
N TRP A 94 -10.72 -4.59 -3.38
CA TRP A 94 -11.98 -4.28 -4.05
C TRP A 94 -12.25 -2.78 -4.13
N ILE A 95 -12.99 -2.39 -5.16
CA ILE A 95 -13.69 -1.09 -5.19
C ILE A 95 -15.13 -1.37 -4.76
N VAL A 96 -15.61 -0.68 -3.73
CA VAL A 96 -16.89 -0.98 -3.08
C VAL A 96 -17.69 0.28 -2.79
N GLN A 97 -19.02 0.17 -2.82
CA GLN A 97 -19.97 1.23 -2.42
C GLN A 97 -20.45 1.17 -0.95
N PRO A 98 -20.61 -0.02 -0.30
CA PRO A 98 -21.20 -0.11 1.03
C PRO A 98 -20.51 0.72 2.12
N MET A 99 -21.21 0.94 3.24
CA MET A 99 -20.68 1.59 4.45
C MET A 99 -20.36 0.58 5.57
N TYR A 100 -19.67 1.01 6.63
CA TYR A 100 -19.26 0.17 7.76
C TYR A 100 -20.44 -0.46 8.54
N GLN A 101 -21.57 0.26 8.66
CA GLN A 101 -22.71 -0.12 9.50
C GLN A 101 -23.26 -1.50 9.13
N GLY A 102 -23.38 -2.38 10.13
CA GLY A 102 -23.89 -3.73 9.96
C GLY A 102 -22.97 -4.67 9.18
N ARG A 103 -21.69 -4.31 8.97
CA ARG A 103 -20.71 -5.14 8.26
C ARG A 103 -19.46 -5.40 9.08
N VAL A 104 -18.86 -4.33 9.63
CA VAL A 104 -17.61 -4.43 10.39
C VAL A 104 -17.63 -3.57 11.65
N GLU A 105 -16.93 -4.06 12.66
CA GLU A 105 -16.67 -3.43 13.94
C GLU A 105 -15.18 -3.09 14.06
N TRP A 106 -14.87 -2.09 14.89
CA TRP A 106 -13.49 -1.71 15.16
C TRP A 106 -12.77 -2.85 15.90
N GLY A 107 -11.63 -3.29 15.34
CA GLY A 107 -10.84 -4.39 15.91
C GLY A 107 -9.73 -3.94 16.85
N GLY A 108 -9.38 -2.66 16.83
CA GLY A 108 -8.17 -2.12 17.46
C GLY A 108 -7.09 -1.73 16.44
N HIS A 109 -6.00 -1.19 16.94
CA HIS A 109 -4.79 -0.84 16.18
C HIS A 109 -3.55 -1.40 16.89
N GLY A 110 -2.36 -1.27 16.28
CA GLY A 110 -1.10 -1.73 16.87
C GLY A 110 -0.98 -3.25 17.00
N MET A 111 -1.67 -3.99 16.13
CA MET A 111 -1.68 -5.46 16.12
C MET A 111 -1.22 -6.00 14.78
N THR A 112 -0.77 -7.25 14.77
CA THR A 112 -0.47 -7.97 13.52
C THR A 112 -1.76 -8.22 12.75
N VAL A 113 -1.72 -7.91 11.47
CA VAL A 113 -2.83 -8.12 10.52
C VAL A 113 -2.39 -9.03 9.37
N GLU A 114 -3.33 -9.54 8.58
CA GLU A 114 -3.03 -10.35 7.40
C GLU A 114 -3.48 -9.63 6.12
N ILE A 115 -2.57 -9.48 5.16
CA ILE A 115 -2.85 -8.93 3.84
C ILE A 115 -2.30 -9.87 2.76
N GLY A 116 -3.17 -10.39 1.89
CA GLY A 116 -2.76 -11.22 0.75
C GLY A 116 -2.06 -12.53 1.14
N GLY A 117 -2.40 -13.09 2.30
CA GLY A 117 -1.79 -14.27 2.91
C GLY A 117 -0.51 -13.98 3.68
N GLN A 118 -0.11 -12.71 3.86
CA GLN A 118 1.12 -12.32 4.56
C GLN A 118 0.82 -11.61 5.89
N PRO A 119 1.49 -11.99 7.00
CA PRO A 119 1.39 -11.26 8.25
C PRO A 119 2.15 -9.94 8.14
N VAL A 120 1.52 -8.86 8.57
CA VAL A 120 2.11 -7.52 8.64
C VAL A 120 2.08 -7.06 10.09
N ARG A 121 3.25 -6.83 10.68
CA ARG A 121 3.37 -6.36 12.07
C ARG A 121 3.45 -4.84 12.11
N PRO A 122 3.08 -4.22 13.24
CA PRO A 122 3.49 -2.85 13.51
C PRO A 122 5.00 -2.70 13.31
N ASP A 123 5.40 -1.54 12.76
CA ASP A 123 6.78 -1.15 12.44
C ASP A 123 7.47 -1.92 11.29
N ASP A 124 6.80 -2.89 10.65
CA ASP A 124 7.30 -3.46 9.40
C ASP A 124 7.31 -2.41 8.28
N LEU A 125 8.36 -2.41 7.46
CA LEU A 125 8.50 -1.47 6.35
C LEU A 125 7.59 -1.88 5.20
N VAL A 126 6.68 -1.01 4.81
CA VAL A 126 5.82 -1.18 3.63
C VAL A 126 6.36 -0.33 2.48
N VAL A 127 6.61 -0.97 1.34
CA VAL A 127 6.95 -0.30 0.08
C VAL A 127 5.87 -0.64 -0.93
N ALA A 128 5.28 0.36 -1.58
CA ALA A 128 4.19 0.15 -2.52
C ALA A 128 4.28 1.09 -3.73
N ASP A 129 3.94 0.56 -4.90
CA ASP A 129 3.98 1.25 -6.19
C ASP A 129 2.86 0.74 -7.13
N GLY A 130 3.03 0.94 -8.45
CA GLY A 130 2.04 0.52 -9.44
C GLY A 130 1.88 -0.99 -9.59
N ASP A 131 2.87 -1.79 -9.18
CA ASP A 131 2.83 -3.25 -9.28
C ASP A 131 2.17 -3.89 -8.05
N GLY A 132 2.21 -3.22 -6.90
CA GLY A 132 1.58 -3.66 -5.67
C GLY A 132 2.29 -3.16 -4.42
N ALA A 133 2.34 -4.01 -3.40
CA ALA A 133 3.01 -3.71 -2.14
C ALA A 133 3.88 -4.89 -1.68
N VAL A 134 5.01 -4.56 -1.07
CA VAL A 134 5.92 -5.49 -0.40
C VAL A 134 6.04 -5.06 1.06
N VAL A 135 6.03 -6.06 1.95
CA VAL A 135 6.25 -5.88 3.38
C VAL A 135 7.58 -6.49 3.75
N VAL A 136 8.45 -5.69 4.35
CA VAL A 136 9.76 -6.09 4.83
C VAL A 136 9.72 -6.09 6.36
N PRO A 137 9.89 -7.26 7.02
CA PRO A 137 9.89 -7.28 8.47
C PRO A 137 11.00 -6.39 9.02
N VAL A 138 10.71 -5.63 10.08
CA VAL A 138 11.64 -4.62 10.63
C VAL A 138 13.05 -5.16 10.91
N ALA A 139 13.14 -6.43 11.34
CA ALA A 139 14.40 -7.10 11.65
C ALA A 139 15.32 -7.36 10.44
N TYR A 140 14.80 -7.24 9.21
CA TYR A 140 15.53 -7.51 7.96
C TYR A 140 15.65 -6.29 7.05
N VAL A 141 15.23 -5.11 7.51
CA VAL A 141 15.22 -3.88 6.68
C VAL A 141 16.62 -3.57 6.13
N ASP A 142 17.66 -3.63 6.96
CA ASP A 142 19.03 -3.32 6.54
C ASP A 142 19.57 -4.30 5.49
N ASP A 143 19.32 -5.59 5.67
CA ASP A 143 19.72 -6.64 4.73
C ASP A 143 18.98 -6.45 3.39
N VAL A 144 17.65 -6.29 3.44
CA VAL A 144 16.84 -6.10 2.25
C VAL A 144 17.23 -4.83 1.51
N LEU A 145 17.46 -3.71 2.20
CA LEU A 145 17.91 -2.47 1.57
C LEU A 145 19.26 -2.65 0.86
N THR A 146 20.21 -3.33 1.50
CA THR A 146 21.54 -3.61 0.92
C THR A 146 21.42 -4.36 -0.40
N TYR A 147 20.66 -5.46 -0.42
CA TYR A 147 20.50 -6.26 -1.64
C TYR A 147 19.60 -5.59 -2.69
N ALA A 148 18.56 -4.87 -2.27
CA ALA A 148 17.70 -4.12 -3.20
C ALA A 148 18.47 -3.03 -3.95
N ILE A 149 19.35 -2.29 -3.26
CA ILE A 149 20.24 -1.30 -3.90
C ILE A 149 21.18 -1.99 -4.90
N GLN A 150 21.81 -3.10 -4.49
CA GLN A 150 22.73 -3.84 -5.33
C GLN A 150 22.06 -4.35 -6.62
N GLU A 151 20.86 -4.91 -6.52
CA GLU A 151 20.08 -5.38 -7.65
C GLU A 151 19.60 -4.23 -8.55
N SER A 152 19.11 -3.13 -7.96
CA SER A 152 18.64 -1.95 -8.70
C SER A 152 19.74 -1.34 -9.56
N GLU A 153 20.93 -1.11 -8.99
CA GLU A 153 22.05 -0.49 -9.71
C GLU A 153 22.62 -1.42 -10.80
N LYS A 154 22.65 -2.74 -10.55
CA LYS A 154 23.00 -3.73 -11.58
C LYS A 154 22.02 -3.68 -12.76
N ASP A 155 20.72 -3.68 -12.47
CA ASP A 155 19.68 -3.70 -13.49
C ASP A 155 19.66 -2.40 -14.31
N LYS A 156 19.87 -1.25 -13.67
CA LYS A 156 20.03 0.06 -14.33
C LYS A 156 21.18 0.07 -15.33
N ALA A 157 22.35 -0.43 -14.93
CA ALA A 157 23.53 -0.48 -15.79
C ALA A 157 23.30 -1.38 -17.02
N ALA A 158 22.73 -2.57 -16.82
CA ALA A 158 22.40 -3.49 -17.92
C ALA A 158 21.33 -2.90 -18.85
N ARG A 159 20.29 -2.28 -18.29
CA ARG A 159 19.21 -1.63 -19.04
C ARG A 159 19.71 -0.46 -19.89
N ALA A 160 20.68 0.31 -19.41
CA ALA A 160 21.31 1.40 -20.15
C ALA A 160 21.91 0.93 -21.49
N VAL A 161 22.61 -0.20 -21.49
CA VAL A 161 23.17 -0.81 -22.71
C VAL A 161 22.06 -1.22 -23.69
N LEU A 162 20.96 -1.76 -23.16
CA LEU A 162 19.81 -2.16 -23.97
C LEU A 162 19.08 -0.95 -24.57
N PHE A 163 18.96 0.15 -23.83
CA PHE A 163 18.39 1.41 -24.33
C PHE A 163 19.19 1.91 -25.54
N ASP A 164 20.51 2.00 -25.41
CA ASP A 164 21.37 2.42 -26.52
C ASP A 164 21.21 1.51 -27.74
N ARG A 165 21.17 0.18 -27.50
CA ARG A 165 21.03 -0.80 -28.58
C ARG A 165 19.70 -0.71 -29.31
N LEU A 166 18.64 -0.33 -28.60
CA LEU A 166 17.29 -0.14 -29.13
C LEU A 166 17.06 1.27 -29.69
N GLY A 167 18.01 2.20 -29.51
CA GLY A 167 17.86 3.60 -29.91
C GLY A 167 16.82 4.36 -29.08
N ILE A 168 16.59 3.93 -27.85
CA ILE A 168 15.66 4.56 -26.90
C ILE A 168 16.41 5.64 -26.11
N GLU A 169 15.80 6.81 -25.96
CA GLU A 169 16.36 7.86 -25.10
C GLU A 169 16.35 7.40 -23.63
N ARG A 170 17.48 7.60 -22.93
CA ARG A 170 17.64 7.18 -21.54
C ARG A 170 16.78 8.04 -20.61
N ASP A 171 16.08 7.36 -19.69
CA ASP A 171 15.23 7.98 -18.67
C ASP A 171 15.74 7.68 -17.24
N ASP A 172 14.95 8.03 -16.23
CA ASP A 172 15.30 7.82 -14.82
C ASP A 172 15.48 6.33 -14.47
N SER A 173 14.92 5.40 -15.26
CA SER A 173 15.03 3.96 -15.03
C SER A 173 16.42 3.40 -15.30
N VAL A 174 17.33 4.19 -15.89
CA VAL A 174 18.73 3.79 -16.11
C VAL A 174 19.73 4.71 -15.40
N ARG A 175 19.26 5.75 -14.71
CA ARG A 175 20.12 6.67 -13.96
C ARG A 175 20.57 6.02 -12.64
N PRO A 176 21.88 5.89 -12.38
CA PRO A 176 22.36 5.44 -11.09
C PRO A 176 21.92 6.39 -9.98
N VAL A 177 21.49 5.84 -8.85
CA VAL A 177 21.05 6.62 -7.68
C VAL A 177 22.03 6.45 -6.52
N PHE A 178 22.61 5.27 -6.38
CA PHE A 178 23.55 4.96 -5.30
C PHE A 178 24.96 4.72 -5.83
N ASP A 179 25.96 5.25 -5.13
CA ASP A 179 27.37 4.96 -5.37
C ASP A 179 27.76 3.69 -4.59
N VAL A 180 27.62 2.53 -5.23
CA VAL A 180 27.91 1.22 -4.65
C VAL A 180 28.83 0.41 -5.56
N ALA A 181 29.56 -0.53 -4.95
CA ALA A 181 30.37 -1.47 -5.72
C ALA A 181 29.50 -2.26 -6.72
N PRO A 182 29.98 -2.50 -7.95
CA PRO A 182 29.24 -3.29 -8.92
C PRO A 182 28.85 -4.66 -8.38
N HIS A 183 27.64 -5.12 -8.70
CA HIS A 183 27.19 -6.46 -8.31
C HIS A 183 28.17 -7.52 -8.84
N PRO A 184 28.58 -8.51 -8.01
CA PRO A 184 29.67 -9.44 -8.35
C PRO A 184 29.41 -10.32 -9.58
N TYR A 185 28.15 -10.44 -9.98
CA TYR A 185 27.73 -11.18 -11.19
C TYR A 185 27.11 -10.27 -12.28
N ALA A 186 27.34 -8.95 -12.21
CA ALA A 186 26.91 -8.05 -13.27
C ALA A 186 27.63 -8.38 -14.58
N LYS A 187 26.89 -8.43 -15.70
CA LYS A 187 27.51 -8.54 -17.03
C LYS A 187 28.05 -7.17 -17.43
N SER A 188 29.25 -7.15 -17.98
CA SER A 188 29.81 -5.98 -18.64
C SER A 188 29.00 -5.59 -19.89
N ALA A 189 29.16 -4.33 -20.33
CA ALA A 189 28.51 -3.86 -21.55
C ALA A 189 28.98 -4.64 -22.79
N GLU A 190 30.24 -5.07 -22.80
CA GLU A 190 30.83 -5.90 -23.84
C GLU A 190 30.17 -7.29 -23.87
N GLU A 191 29.96 -7.92 -22.71
CA GLU A 191 29.29 -9.22 -22.62
C GLU A 191 27.83 -9.14 -23.07
N ILE A 192 27.11 -8.09 -22.67
CA ILE A 192 25.72 -7.86 -23.10
C ILE A 192 25.68 -7.67 -24.63
N THR A 193 26.55 -6.83 -25.18
CA THR A 193 26.66 -6.61 -26.64
C THR A 193 26.98 -7.91 -27.38
N ALA A 194 27.94 -8.69 -26.87
CA ALA A 194 28.30 -9.97 -27.46
C ALA A 194 27.14 -10.98 -27.49
N ILE A 195 26.25 -10.97 -26.47
CA ILE A 195 25.04 -11.80 -26.47
C ILE A 195 24.07 -11.37 -27.58
N LEU A 196 23.90 -10.06 -27.78
CA LEU A 196 22.96 -9.49 -28.75
C LEU A 196 23.43 -9.75 -30.20
N ASP A 197 24.73 -9.73 -30.44
CA ASP A 197 25.30 -9.93 -31.77
C ASP A 197 25.37 -11.40 -32.19
N ARG A 198 25.41 -12.35 -31.24
CA ARG A 198 25.39 -13.80 -31.51
C ARG A 198 24.11 -14.32 -32.17
N ARG A 199 23.04 -13.52 -32.21
CA ARG A 199 21.74 -13.90 -32.78
C ARG A 199 21.48 -13.33 -34.19
N ARG A 200 22.49 -12.74 -34.82
CA ARG A 200 22.49 -12.36 -36.24
C ARG A 200 23.16 -13.42 -37.08
#